data_AF-A0A1J5BQ30-F1
#
_entry.id   AF-A0A1J5BQ30-F1
#
_cell.length_a   1.000
_cell.length_b   1.000
_cell.length_c   1.000
_cell.angle_alpha   90.00
_cell.angle_beta   90.00
_cell.angle_gamma   90.00
#
_symmetry.space_group_name_H-M   'P 1'
#
loop_
_entity.id
_entity.type
_entity.pdbx_description
1 polymer ?
#
loop_
_entity_poly.entity_id
_entity_poly.type
_entity_poly.pdbx_seq_one_letter_code
_entity_poly.pdbx_strand_id
1 'polypeptide(L)' 'MSALSIRLPDSLHQMARGMAKQDQVSMNQFIASAVAEKVSALATEQYLNERAARASTTKFKAALAQVPNVVPALFDR' A
#
# COMPACT_ATOMS: atom_id res chain seq x y z
N MET A 1 -1.53 23.50 -1.54
CA MET A 1 -0.54 22.64 -2.22
C MET A 1 0.64 23.52 -2.62
N SER A 2 1.88 23.10 -2.36
CA SER A 2 3.07 23.77 -2.90
C SER A 2 3.37 23.25 -4.31
N ALA A 3 3.91 24.11 -5.17
CA ALA A 3 4.33 23.70 -6.51
C ALA A 3 5.69 23.00 -6.44
N LEU A 4 5.82 21.87 -7.11
CA LEU A 4 7.06 21.12 -7.26
C LEU A 4 7.49 21.15 -8.73
N SER A 5 8.71 21.60 -9.00
CA SER A 5 9.30 21.58 -10.35
C SER A 5 10.38 20.51 -10.41
N ILE A 6 10.19 19.51 -11.28
CA ILE A 6 11.10 18.38 -11.47
C ILE A 6 11.42 18.20 -12.96
N ARG A 7 12.63 17.70 -13.25
CA ARG A 7 13.02 17.30 -14.60
C ARG A 7 12.95 15.78 -14.72
N LEU A 8 12.29 15.29 -15.77
CA LEU A 8 12.19 13.87 -16.08
C LEU A 8 12.92 13.61 -17.40
N PRO A 9 13.52 12.41 -17.59
CA PRO A 9 13.97 11.98 -18.90
C PRO A 9 12.82 12.02 -19.93
N ASP A 10 13.13 12.37 -21.18
CA ASP A 10 12.11 12.55 -22.23
C ASP A 10 11.23 11.32 -22.43
N SER A 11 11.82 10.12 -22.38
CA SER A 11 11.10 8.85 -22.49
C SER A 11 10.07 8.68 -21.36
N LEU A 12 10.46 8.99 -20.12
CA LEU A 12 9.59 8.88 -18.96
C LEU A 12 8.46 9.91 -19.01
N HIS A 13 8.79 11.14 -19.40
CA HIS A 13 7.79 12.19 -19.59
C HIS A 13 6.75 11.81 -20.66
N GLN A 14 7.18 11.25 -21.80
CA GLN A 14 6.27 10.79 -22.85
C GLN A 14 5.37 9.64 -22.37
N MET A 15 5.92 8.66 -21.65
CA MET A 15 5.14 7.55 -21.09
C MET A 15 4.08 8.05 -20.10
N ALA A 16 4.48 8.88 -19.14
CA ALA A 16 3.56 9.46 -18.16
C ALA A 16 2.45 10.28 -18.84
N ARG A 17 2.78 10.99 -19.92
CA ARG A 17 1.79 11.74 -20.71
C ARG A 17 0.79 10.84 -21.40
N GLY A 18 1.25 9.71 -21.95
CA GLY A 18 0.41 8.70 -22.57
C GLY A 18 -0.59 8.11 -21.57
N MET A 19 -0.11 7.70 -20.40
CA MET A 19 -0.92 7.12 -19.32
C MET A 19 -1.95 8.12 -18.80
N ALA A 20 -1.54 9.36 -18.49
CA ALA A 20 -2.47 10.39 -18.04
C ALA A 20 -3.59 10.67 -19.07
N LYS A 21 -3.25 10.63 -20.36
CA LYS A 21 -4.24 10.79 -21.44
C LYS A 21 -5.20 9.60 -21.53
N GLN A 22 -4.71 8.37 -21.37
CA GLN A 22 -5.54 7.17 -21.36
C GLN A 22 -6.55 7.20 -20.20
N ASP A 23 -6.10 7.63 -19.03
CA ASP A 23 -6.91 7.72 -17.81
C ASP A 23 -7.74 9.02 -17.73
N GLN A 24 -7.68 9.88 -18.76
CA GLN A 24 -8.38 11.16 -18.84
C GLN A 24 -8.11 12.11 -17.66
N VAL A 25 -6.90 12.08 -17.11
CA VAL A 25 -6.46 12.95 -16.02
C VAL A 25 -5.36 13.90 -16.47
N SER A 26 -5.16 14.98 -15.71
CA SER A 26 -4.01 15.86 -15.94
C SER A 26 -2.70 15.15 -15.59
N MET A 27 -1.59 15.57 -16.23
CA MET A 27 -0.25 15.09 -15.88
C MET A 27 0.06 15.27 -14.40
N ASN A 28 -0.33 16.42 -13.83
CA ASN A 28 -0.06 16.73 -12.42
C ASN A 28 -0.83 15.79 -11.48
N GLN A 29 -2.09 15.47 -11.81
CA GLN A 29 -2.86 14.49 -11.04
C GLN A 29 -2.25 13.10 -11.15
N PHE A 30 -1.88 12.66 -12.37
CA PHE A 30 -1.24 11.38 -12.57
C PHE A 30 0.05 11.25 -11.73
N ILE A 31 0.94 12.25 -11.81
CA ILE A 31 2.19 12.26 -11.03
C ILE A 31 1.91 12.29 -9.53
N ALA A 32 0.96 13.12 -9.07
CA ALA A 32 0.61 13.19 -7.65
C ALA A 32 0.07 11.84 -7.14
N SER A 33 -0.78 11.16 -7.90
CA SER A 33 -1.29 9.83 -7.56
C SER A 33 -0.19 8.78 -7.53
N ALA A 34 0.70 8.76 -8.53
CA ALA A 34 1.82 7.82 -8.57
C ALA A 34 2.79 8.02 -7.38
N VAL A 35 3.05 9.28 -7.00
CA VAL A 35 3.83 9.59 -5.79
C VAL A 35 3.11 9.13 -4.53
N ALA A 36 1.81 9.41 -4.41
CA ALA A 36 1.02 8.97 -3.27
C ALA A 36 1.04 7.43 -3.14
N GLU A 37 0.85 6.70 -4.23
CA GLU A 37 0.92 5.25 -4.27
C GLU A 37 2.29 4.73 -3.81
N LYS A 38 3.38 5.28 -4.35
CA LYS A 38 4.73 4.85 -3.97
C LYS A 38 5.02 5.12 -2.50
N VAL A 39 4.60 6.29 -1.99
CA VAL A 39 4.76 6.64 -0.57
C VAL A 39 3.93 5.70 0.31
N SER A 40 2.67 5.44 -0.04
CA SER A 40 1.81 4.50 0.70
C SER A 40 2.40 3.09 0.75
N ALA A 41 2.95 2.60 -0.36
CA ALA A 41 3.59 1.29 -0.42
C ALA A 41 4.80 1.21 0.53
N LEU A 42 5.71 2.18 0.46
CA LEU A 42 6.91 2.23 1.29
C LEU A 42 6.57 2.40 2.78
N ALA A 43 5.63 3.27 3.12
CA ALA A 43 5.17 3.46 4.49
C ALA A 43 4.53 2.20 5.06
N THR A 44 3.75 1.48 4.24
CA THR A 44 3.11 0.22 4.64
C THR A 44 4.15 -0.87 4.90
N GLU A 45 5.14 -1.02 4.01
CA GLU A 45 6.25 -1.96 4.21
C GLU A 45 6.98 -1.68 5.52
N GLN A 46 7.35 -0.42 5.77
CA GLN A 46 8.00 -0.02 7.01
C GLN A 46 7.15 -0.38 8.24
N TYR A 47 5.86 -0.03 8.23
CA TYR A 47 4.95 -0.33 9.33
C TYR A 47 4.85 -1.84 9.62
N LEU A 48 4.74 -2.66 8.58
CA LEU A 48 4.67 -4.12 8.74
C LEU A 48 5.98 -4.69 9.31
N ASN A 49 7.13 -4.19 8.86
CA ASN A 49 8.44 -4.60 9.38
C ASN A 49 8.60 -4.24 10.87
N GLU A 50 8.23 -3.02 11.27
CA GLU A 50 8.26 -2.59 12.68
C GLU A 50 7.29 -3.39 13.56
N ARG A 51 6.15 -3.81 13.00
CA ARG A 51 5.20 -4.69 13.71
C ARG A 51 5.73 -6.12 13.80
N ALA A 52 6.34 -6.64 12.74
CA ALA A 52 6.94 -7.97 12.69
C ALA A 52 8.11 -8.10 13.68
N ALA A 53 8.92 -7.05 13.85
CA ALA A 53 10.00 -7.03 14.84
C ALA A 53 9.52 -7.23 16.29
N ARG A 54 8.26 -6.89 16.58
CA ARG A 54 7.62 -7.08 17.89
C ARG A 54 6.79 -8.37 17.97
N ALA A 55 6.71 -9.13 16.88
CA ALA A 55 5.91 -10.34 16.83
C ALA A 55 6.54 -11.45 17.69
N SER A 56 5.69 -12.30 18.27
CA SER A 56 6.13 -13.49 18.99
C SER A 56 5.26 -14.66 18.57
N THR A 57 5.86 -15.63 17.87
CA THR A 57 5.19 -16.86 17.45
C THR A 57 4.62 -17.61 18.64
N THR A 58 5.32 -17.61 19.78
CA THR A 58 4.84 -18.25 21.02
C THR A 58 3.57 -17.58 21.54
N LYS A 59 3.56 -16.25 21.66
CA LYS A 59 2.35 -15.51 22.10
C LYS A 59 1.20 -15.71 21.11
N PHE A 60 1.49 -15.72 19.81
CA PHE A 60 0.50 -15.97 18.77
C PHE A 60 -0.13 -17.36 18.90
N LYS A 61 0.68 -18.42 19.03
CA LYS A 61 0.19 -19.79 19.23
C LYS A 61 -0.60 -19.95 20.53
N ALA A 62 -0.14 -19.32 21.62
CA ALA A 62 -0.85 -19.33 22.90
C ALA A 62 -2.22 -18.63 22.81
N ALA A 63 -2.32 -17.55 22.03
CA ALA A 63 -3.61 -16.91 21.75
C ALA A 63 -4.54 -17.82 20.93
N LEU A 64 -4.03 -18.45 19.86
CA LEU A 64 -4.82 -19.38 19.05
C LEU A 64 -5.32 -20.60 19.84
N ALA A 65 -4.53 -21.12 20.77
CA ALA A 65 -4.91 -22.25 21.61
C ALA A 65 -6.10 -21.96 22.54
N GLN A 66 -6.44 -20.68 22.77
CA GLN A 66 -7.63 -20.29 23.54
C GLN A 66 -8.93 -20.41 22.72
N VAL A 67 -8.84 -20.51 21.39
CA VAL A 67 -10.01 -20.70 20.54
C VAL A 67 -10.47 -22.15 20.67
N PRO A 68 -11.72 -22.41 21.11
CA PRO A 68 -12.23 -23.77 21.23
C PRO A 68 -12.26 -24.47 19.88
N ASN A 69 -11.77 -25.71 19.82
CA ASN A 69 -11.85 -26.54 18.62
C ASN A 69 -13.24 -27.16 18.48
N VAL A 70 -14.24 -26.33 18.19
CA VAL A 70 -15.65 -26.73 18.03
C VAL A 70 -16.18 -26.22 16.70
N VAL A 71 -17.26 -26.85 16.23
CA VAL A 71 -17.94 -26.42 15.01
C VAL A 71 -18.50 -25.01 15.22
N PRO A 72 -18.28 -24.06 14.28
CA PRO A 72 -18.88 -22.73 14.34
C PRO A 72 -20.40 -22.81 14.44
N ALA A 73 -21.01 -21.84 15.13
CA ALA A 73 -22.45 -21.73 15.21
C ALA A 73 -23.06 -21.57 13.81
N LEU A 74 -24.33 -21.95 13.64
CA LEU A 74 -25.00 -21.92 12.32
C LEU A 74 -24.99 -20.55 11.65
N PHE A 75 -24.95 -19.46 12.42
CA PHE A 75 -24.89 -18.09 11.91
C PHE A 75 -23.46 -17.61 11.57
N ASP A 76 -22.42 -18.31 12.04
CA ASP A 76 -20.99 -18.03 11.81
C ASP A 76 -20.38 -18.92 10.71
N ARG A 77 -21.22 -19.73 10.05
CA ARG A 77 -20.83 -20.57 8.90
C ARG A 77 -20.87 -19.83 7.57
#